data_AF-A0A8J4GEM1-F1
#
_entry.id   AF-A0A8J4GEM1-F1
#
_cell.length_a   1.000
_cell.length_b   1.000
_cell.length_c   1.000
_cell.angle_alpha   90.00
_cell.angle_beta   90.00
_cell.angle_gamma   90.00
#
_symmetry.space_group_name_H-M   'P 1'
#
loop_
_entity.id
_entity.type
_entity.pdbx_description
1 polymer ?
#
loop_
_entity_poly.entity_id
_entity_poly.type
_entity_poly.pdbx_seq_one_letter_code
_entity_poly.pdbx_strand_id
1 'polypeptide(L)'
;MYPLTPWWFNCARARLPALLTKVGWQMNERNVYWNDDLKTRLIKRIASDELGISDDEMDERLQQLGALLPGLQSRLAKAPPKLVARLAVNTGEVAQRLLRLKIAFPQANLSTMVSNRLSLLLDDDLAAVEAASGRLRQLVPGVNVDRFVEAYPLVLDVECFEMALEDAQRIMPGMDVTAMLRSNPDMILSLVKGKNLIPYDQISNPWA
;
A
#
# COMPACT_ATOMS: atom_id res chain seq x y z
N MET A 1 -21.78 77.54 -5.09
CA MET A 1 -20.68 77.83 -4.14
C MET A 1 -20.89 76.94 -2.93
N TYR A 2 -20.26 75.76 -2.93
CA TYR A 2 -20.33 74.77 -1.84
C TYR A 2 -18.92 74.57 -1.31
N PRO A 3 -18.67 74.68 0.00
CA PRO A 3 -17.37 74.35 0.55
C PRO A 3 -17.23 72.83 0.74
N LEU A 4 -16.19 72.29 0.13
CA LEU A 4 -15.60 70.98 0.41
C LEU A 4 -15.02 70.99 1.83
N THR A 5 -15.42 70.03 2.67
CA THR A 5 -14.68 69.68 3.88
C THR A 5 -14.10 68.26 3.78
N PRO A 6 -12.86 68.04 4.26
CA PRO A 6 -12.10 66.83 3.98
C PRO A 6 -12.24 65.81 5.11
N TRP A 7 -12.68 64.59 4.77
CA TRP A 7 -12.73 63.46 5.70
C TRP A 7 -11.34 62.83 5.84
N TRP A 8 -10.58 63.29 6.83
CA TRP A 8 -9.38 62.63 7.31
C TRP A 8 -9.72 61.63 8.44
N PHE A 9 -9.15 60.43 8.30
CA PHE A 9 -8.77 59.50 9.37
C PHE A 9 -9.83 59.02 10.38
N ASN A 10 -10.32 57.79 10.17
CA ASN A 10 -10.61 56.91 11.30
C ASN A 10 -10.16 55.47 10.98
N CYS A 11 -8.86 55.23 11.07
CA CYS A 11 -8.28 53.88 11.15
C CYS A 11 -8.62 53.28 12.52
N ALA A 12 -9.81 52.71 12.65
CA ALA A 12 -10.15 51.83 13.75
C ALA A 12 -9.36 50.52 13.58
N ARG A 13 -8.25 50.46 14.33
CA ARG A 13 -7.33 49.33 14.46
C ARG A 13 -8.06 48.17 15.17
N ALA A 14 -8.78 47.35 14.42
CA ALA A 14 -9.27 46.07 14.91
C ALA A 14 -8.05 45.16 15.20
N ARG A 15 -7.68 45.04 16.47
CA ARG A 15 -6.73 44.04 16.96
C ARG A 15 -7.37 42.66 16.81
N LEU A 16 -7.05 41.97 15.72
CA LEU A 16 -7.14 40.52 15.69
C LEU A 16 -6.15 39.98 16.73
N PRO A 17 -6.57 39.12 17.67
CA PRO A 17 -5.62 38.37 18.48
C PRO A 17 -4.87 37.41 17.54
N ALA A 18 -3.61 37.73 17.29
CA ALA A 18 -2.63 36.80 16.77
C ALA A 18 -2.50 35.65 17.79
N LEU A 19 -3.29 34.60 17.60
CA LEU A 19 -3.07 33.33 18.28
C LEU A 19 -1.78 32.74 17.70
N LEU A 20 -0.69 33.07 18.40
CA LEU A 20 0.52 32.31 18.61
C LEU A 20 0.69 31.09 17.67
N THR A 21 1.25 31.31 16.50
CA THR A 21 2.22 30.36 15.92
C THR A 21 3.51 30.43 16.74
N LYS A 22 3.44 30.04 18.03
CA LYS A 22 4.62 29.66 18.81
C LYS A 22 4.73 28.14 18.78
N VAL A 23 5.14 27.62 17.62
CA VAL A 23 5.84 26.35 17.60
C VAL A 23 7.20 26.62 16.98
N GLY A 24 8.08 27.21 17.79
CA GLY A 24 9.49 27.32 17.46
C GLY A 24 10.11 25.93 17.56
N TRP A 25 9.99 25.16 16.47
CA TRP A 25 10.81 23.98 16.27
C TRP A 25 12.25 24.45 16.01
N GLN A 26 13.00 24.76 17.07
CA GLN A 26 14.45 24.59 17.01
C GLN A 26 14.72 23.07 16.94
N MET A 27 14.49 22.49 15.76
CA MET A 27 14.97 21.16 15.46
C MET A 27 16.49 21.21 15.46
N ASN A 28 17.10 20.35 16.26
CA ASN A 28 18.51 20.06 16.15
C ASN A 28 18.70 19.24 14.86
N GLU A 29 18.76 19.92 13.72
CA GLU A 29 18.72 19.38 12.34
C GLU A 29 19.82 18.35 12.05
N ARG A 30 20.87 18.27 12.88
CA ARG A 30 22.04 17.43 12.61
C ARG A 30 21.92 15.97 13.09
N ASN A 31 20.88 15.61 13.84
CA ASN A 31 20.77 14.25 14.37
C ASN A 31 19.32 13.77 14.59
N VAL A 32 18.37 14.24 13.76
CA VAL A 32 17.04 13.63 13.74
C VAL A 32 17.16 12.29 13.04
N TYR A 33 17.56 11.26 13.78
CA TYR A 33 17.46 9.89 13.34
C TYR A 33 15.98 9.63 13.06
N TRP A 34 15.65 9.49 11.78
CA TRP A 34 14.28 9.34 11.29
C TRP A 34 13.75 7.95 11.67
N ASN A 35 13.42 7.81 12.96
CA ASN A 35 12.94 6.59 13.57
C ASN A 35 11.52 6.28 13.10
N ASP A 36 11.15 5.00 13.06
CA ASP A 36 9.84 4.55 12.61
C ASP A 36 8.70 5.09 13.50
N ASP A 37 8.98 5.46 14.75
CA ASP A 37 8.03 6.16 15.63
C ASP A 37 7.70 7.59 15.13
N LEU A 38 8.70 8.35 14.67
CA LEU A 38 8.47 9.69 14.11
C LEU A 38 7.70 9.63 12.80
N LYS A 39 8.03 8.65 11.94
CA LYS A 39 7.25 8.39 10.71
C LYS A 39 5.81 8.07 11.03
N THR A 40 5.59 7.19 12.01
CA THR A 40 4.25 6.75 12.39
C THR A 40 3.43 7.93 12.92
N ARG A 41 4.01 8.80 13.77
CA ARG A 41 3.33 10.02 14.25
C ARG A 41 3.01 11.00 13.13
N LEU A 42 3.92 11.17 12.17
CA LEU A 42 3.68 12.05 11.01
C LEU A 42 2.59 11.48 10.10
N ILE A 43 2.65 10.18 9.80
CA ILE A 43 1.64 9.47 9.01
C ILE A 43 0.27 9.59 9.67
N LYS A 44 0.20 9.35 11.00
CA LYS A 44 -1.03 9.50 11.80
C LYS A 44 -1.62 10.88 11.63
N ARG A 45 -0.84 11.94 11.90
CA ARG A 45 -1.31 13.32 11.81
C ARG A 45 -1.81 13.69 10.42
N ILE A 46 -1.05 13.34 9.37
CA ILE A 46 -1.46 13.59 7.97
C ILE A 46 -2.77 12.84 7.66
N ALA A 47 -2.88 11.57 8.09
CA ALA A 47 -4.06 10.77 7.86
C ALA A 47 -5.28 11.28 8.66
N SER A 48 -5.09 11.78 9.89
CA SER A 48 -6.14 12.44 10.68
C SER A 48 -6.65 13.70 9.99
N ASP A 49 -5.72 14.56 9.53
CA ASP A 49 -6.02 15.80 8.82
C ASP A 49 -6.77 15.53 7.49
N GLU A 50 -6.39 14.49 6.74
CA GLU A 50 -7.07 14.09 5.51
C GLU A 50 -8.51 13.61 5.74
N LEU A 51 -8.79 13.01 6.90
CA LEU A 51 -10.11 12.44 7.23
C LEU A 51 -10.98 13.38 8.07
N GLY A 52 -10.40 14.44 8.63
CA GLY A 52 -11.07 15.35 9.55
C GLY A 52 -11.46 14.70 10.88
N ILE A 53 -10.72 13.69 11.33
CA ILE A 53 -10.94 13.01 12.62
C ILE A 53 -9.88 13.41 13.65
N SER A 54 -10.13 13.15 14.94
CA SER A 54 -9.15 13.41 15.98
C SER A 54 -8.00 12.41 15.94
N ASP A 55 -6.84 12.80 16.45
CA ASP A 55 -5.67 11.91 16.58
C ASP A 55 -5.97 10.69 17.46
N ASP A 56 -6.77 10.86 18.53
CA ASP A 56 -7.19 9.78 19.41
C ASP A 56 -8.06 8.75 18.66
N GLU A 57 -9.00 9.21 17.84
CA GLU A 57 -9.86 8.33 17.04
C GLU A 57 -9.05 7.58 15.96
N MET A 58 -8.08 8.24 15.34
CA MET A 58 -7.16 7.59 14.40
C MET A 58 -6.34 6.50 15.10
N ASP A 59 -5.86 6.77 16.32
CA ASP A 59 -5.09 5.80 17.10
C ASP A 59 -5.92 4.57 17.48
N GLU A 60 -7.18 4.75 17.87
CA GLU A 60 -8.10 3.63 18.10
C GLU A 60 -8.30 2.78 16.83
N ARG A 61 -8.51 3.41 15.67
CA ARG A 61 -8.68 2.70 14.38
C ARG A 61 -7.41 1.93 13.99
N LEU A 62 -6.23 2.51 14.22
CA LEU A 62 -4.95 1.83 13.98
C LEU A 62 -4.71 0.67 14.96
N GLN A 63 -5.13 0.81 16.21
CA GLN A 63 -5.10 -0.28 17.19
C GLN A 63 -6.02 -1.43 16.77
N GLN A 64 -7.25 -1.14 16.31
CA GLN A 64 -8.17 -2.14 15.77
C GLN A 64 -7.57 -2.85 14.56
N LEU A 65 -6.97 -2.11 13.62
CA LEU A 65 -6.29 -2.68 12.46
C LEU A 65 -5.10 -3.57 12.88
N GLY A 66 -4.33 -3.15 13.89
CA GLY A 66 -3.25 -3.93 14.47
C GLY A 66 -3.71 -5.22 15.17
N ALA A 67 -4.90 -5.21 15.76
CA ALA A 67 -5.52 -6.41 16.35
C ALA A 67 -6.00 -7.40 15.28
N LEU A 68 -6.47 -6.91 14.13
CA LEU A 68 -6.86 -7.75 13.00
C LEU A 68 -5.66 -8.40 12.31
N LEU A 69 -4.54 -7.69 12.18
CA LEU A 69 -3.34 -8.16 11.49
C LEU A 69 -2.07 -7.89 12.32
N PRO A 70 -1.69 -8.83 13.22
CA PRO A 70 -0.44 -8.71 13.94
C PRO A 70 0.73 -8.74 12.94
N GLY A 71 1.63 -7.76 13.04
CA GLY A 71 2.78 -7.58 12.14
C GLY A 71 2.62 -6.45 11.11
N LEU A 72 1.39 -6.00 10.85
CA LEU A 72 1.11 -4.95 9.87
C LEU A 72 1.70 -3.59 10.27
N GLN A 73 1.86 -3.31 11.58
CA GLN A 73 2.35 -2.00 12.06
C GLN A 73 3.70 -1.62 11.44
N SER A 74 4.62 -2.59 11.34
CA SER A 74 5.94 -2.39 10.73
C SER A 74 5.84 -1.98 9.25
N ARG A 75 4.81 -2.43 8.55
CA ARG A 75 4.56 -2.11 7.15
C ARG A 75 3.83 -0.79 7.00
N LEU A 76 2.89 -0.45 7.88
CA LEU A 76 2.19 0.83 7.90
C LEU A 76 3.16 2.00 8.08
N ALA A 77 4.19 1.85 8.91
CA ALA A 77 5.25 2.86 9.09
C ALA A 77 6.04 3.17 7.80
N LYS A 78 6.00 2.26 6.82
CA LYS A 78 6.64 2.41 5.49
C LYS A 78 5.65 2.70 4.38
N ALA A 79 4.34 2.68 4.66
CA ALA A 79 3.30 2.88 3.67
C ALA A 79 3.00 4.39 3.49
N PRO A 80 2.48 4.81 2.31
CA PRO A 80 2.04 6.18 2.11
C PRO A 80 0.93 6.57 3.09
N PRO A 81 0.92 7.79 3.66
CA PRO A 81 -0.10 8.21 4.63
C PRO A 81 -1.53 8.04 4.12
N LYS A 82 -1.78 8.39 2.86
CA LYS A 82 -3.08 8.23 2.20
C LYS A 82 -3.58 6.78 2.19
N LEU A 83 -2.68 5.81 2.03
CA LEU A 83 -3.04 4.39 2.07
C LEU A 83 -3.40 3.97 3.50
N VAL A 84 -2.64 4.44 4.49
CA VAL A 84 -2.92 4.18 5.90
C VAL A 84 -4.27 4.79 6.30
N ALA A 85 -4.58 6.02 5.87
CA ALA A 85 -5.88 6.66 6.06
C ALA A 85 -7.01 5.80 5.47
N ARG A 86 -6.87 5.35 4.22
CA ARG A 86 -7.86 4.47 3.57
C ARG A 86 -8.09 3.16 4.34
N LEU A 87 -7.04 2.54 4.88
CA LEU A 87 -7.17 1.33 5.69
C LEU A 87 -7.87 1.61 7.04
N ALA A 88 -7.51 2.71 7.70
CA ALA A 88 -8.08 3.09 8.99
C ALA A 88 -9.56 3.49 8.88
N VAL A 89 -10.00 4.05 7.75
CA VAL A 89 -11.43 4.33 7.51
C VAL A 89 -12.24 3.06 7.32
N ASN A 90 -11.67 2.08 6.63
CA ASN A 90 -12.40 0.90 6.16
C ASN A 90 -12.07 -0.35 7.00
N THR A 91 -11.86 -0.22 8.31
CA THR A 91 -11.48 -1.35 9.19
C THR A 91 -12.47 -2.51 9.12
N GLY A 92 -13.78 -2.22 9.07
CA GLY A 92 -14.82 -3.23 8.91
C GLY A 92 -14.76 -3.97 7.57
N GLU A 93 -14.53 -3.25 6.48
CA GLU A 93 -14.35 -3.86 5.15
C GLU A 93 -13.07 -4.69 5.10
N VAL A 94 -11.98 -4.21 5.68
CA VAL A 94 -10.71 -4.95 5.80
C VAL A 94 -10.93 -6.27 6.54
N ALA A 95 -11.68 -6.29 7.64
CA ALA A 95 -12.00 -7.52 8.37
C ALA A 95 -12.78 -8.51 7.50
N GLN A 96 -13.79 -8.05 6.76
CA GLN A 96 -14.56 -8.90 5.83
C GLN A 96 -13.68 -9.45 4.71
N ARG A 97 -12.82 -8.61 4.13
CA ARG A 97 -11.87 -9.02 3.09
C ARG A 97 -10.89 -10.08 3.61
N LEU A 98 -10.38 -9.92 4.82
CA LEU A 98 -9.51 -10.92 5.46
C LEU A 98 -10.20 -12.26 5.68
N LEU A 99 -11.47 -12.25 6.09
CA LEU A 99 -12.24 -13.49 6.23
C LEU A 99 -12.40 -14.20 4.89
N ARG A 100 -12.71 -13.47 3.81
CA ARG A 100 -12.79 -14.04 2.46
C ARG A 100 -11.46 -14.60 1.98
N LEU A 101 -10.36 -13.87 2.19
CA LEU A 101 -9.02 -14.36 1.90
C LEU A 101 -8.69 -15.62 2.72
N LYS A 102 -9.15 -15.71 3.98
CA LYS A 102 -8.95 -16.91 4.80
C LYS A 102 -9.72 -18.12 4.26
N ILE A 103 -10.90 -17.89 3.71
CA ILE A 103 -11.70 -18.95 3.08
C ILE A 103 -11.02 -19.44 1.79
N ALA A 104 -10.48 -18.53 0.98
CA ALA A 104 -9.77 -18.87 -0.26
C ALA A 104 -8.43 -19.59 0.01
N PHE A 105 -7.68 -19.12 1.00
CA PHE A 105 -6.35 -19.60 1.38
C PHE A 105 -6.30 -20.02 2.87
N PRO A 106 -6.93 -21.15 3.23
CA PRO A 106 -7.05 -21.58 4.61
C PRO A 106 -5.71 -21.84 5.30
N GLN A 107 -4.69 -22.27 4.56
CA GLN A 107 -3.36 -22.57 5.14
C GLN A 107 -2.38 -21.38 5.10
N ALA A 108 -2.74 -20.29 4.41
CA ALA A 108 -1.87 -19.12 4.29
C ALA A 108 -1.88 -18.27 5.57
N ASN A 109 -0.72 -17.71 5.88
CA ASN A 109 -0.59 -16.61 6.85
C ASN A 109 -0.97 -15.28 6.18
N LEU A 110 -2.18 -14.81 6.47
CA LEU A 110 -2.70 -13.58 5.88
C LEU A 110 -1.87 -12.34 6.26
N SER A 111 -1.30 -12.28 7.47
CA SER A 111 -0.44 -11.16 7.87
C SER A 111 0.78 -11.04 6.95
N THR A 112 1.44 -12.16 6.64
CA THR A 112 2.58 -12.18 5.72
C THR A 112 2.15 -11.81 4.30
N MET A 113 1.08 -12.45 3.81
CA MET A 113 0.56 -12.24 2.45
C MET A 113 0.19 -10.77 2.19
N VAL A 114 -0.54 -10.15 3.12
CA VAL A 114 -0.96 -8.75 3.04
C VAL A 114 0.23 -7.80 3.21
N SER A 115 1.19 -8.13 4.08
CA SER A 115 2.40 -7.31 4.26
C SER A 115 3.21 -7.21 2.97
N ASN A 116 3.21 -8.28 2.17
CA ASN A 116 3.82 -8.33 0.83
C ASN A 116 3.01 -7.56 -0.22
N ARG A 117 1.67 -7.53 -0.12
CA ARG A 117 0.78 -6.84 -1.06
C ARG A 117 -0.45 -6.22 -0.39
N LEU A 118 -0.33 -4.95 0.01
CA LEU A 118 -1.42 -4.20 0.67
C LEU A 118 -2.65 -3.96 -0.22
N SER A 119 -2.50 -3.98 -1.55
CA SER A 119 -3.61 -3.79 -2.50
C SER A 119 -4.73 -4.81 -2.31
N LEU A 120 -4.41 -6.00 -1.77
CA LEU A 120 -5.37 -7.08 -1.49
C LEU A 120 -6.46 -6.66 -0.49
N LEU A 121 -6.18 -5.66 0.34
CA LEU A 121 -7.15 -5.14 1.32
C LEU A 121 -7.98 -3.96 0.80
N LEU A 122 -7.61 -3.36 -0.32
CA LEU A 122 -8.20 -2.09 -0.76
C LEU A 122 -8.76 -2.18 -2.17
N ASP A 123 -7.92 -2.56 -3.14
CA ASP A 123 -8.14 -2.31 -4.56
C ASP A 123 -8.43 -3.59 -5.35
N ASP A 124 -7.95 -4.75 -4.89
CA ASP A 124 -8.11 -6.01 -5.62
C ASP A 124 -9.55 -6.56 -5.51
N ASP A 125 -10.08 -7.10 -6.63
CA ASP A 125 -11.37 -7.79 -6.66
C ASP A 125 -11.24 -9.18 -6.02
N LEU A 126 -11.87 -9.37 -4.86
CA LEU A 126 -11.81 -10.63 -4.13
C LEU A 126 -12.49 -11.79 -4.86
N ALA A 127 -13.50 -11.54 -5.70
CA ALA A 127 -14.09 -12.61 -6.50
C ALA A 127 -13.08 -13.13 -7.53
N ALA A 128 -12.32 -12.23 -8.14
CA ALA A 128 -11.22 -12.58 -9.03
C ALA A 128 -10.10 -13.32 -8.29
N VAL A 129 -9.74 -12.89 -7.08
CA VAL A 129 -8.73 -13.59 -6.23
C VAL A 129 -9.18 -15.00 -5.85
N GLU A 130 -10.45 -15.19 -5.50
CA GLU A 130 -11.03 -16.51 -5.21
C GLU A 130 -10.97 -17.42 -6.44
N ALA A 131 -11.37 -16.92 -7.61
CA ALA A 131 -11.26 -17.65 -8.87
C ALA A 131 -9.80 -17.98 -9.24
N ALA A 132 -8.88 -17.03 -9.01
CA ALA A 132 -7.46 -17.18 -9.23
C ALA A 132 -6.86 -18.34 -8.42
N SER A 133 -7.30 -18.49 -7.16
CA SER A 133 -6.86 -19.60 -6.29
C SER A 133 -7.17 -20.97 -6.90
N GLY A 134 -8.35 -21.12 -7.50
CA GLY A 134 -8.78 -22.36 -8.17
C GLY A 134 -7.96 -22.64 -9.42
N ARG A 135 -7.73 -21.61 -10.25
CA ARG A 135 -6.89 -21.73 -11.45
C ARG A 135 -5.44 -22.07 -11.12
N LEU A 136 -4.84 -21.39 -10.14
CA LEU A 136 -3.47 -21.68 -9.71
C LEU A 136 -3.28 -23.14 -9.27
N ARG A 137 -4.26 -23.72 -8.55
CA ARG A 137 -4.22 -25.14 -8.16
C ARG A 137 -4.24 -26.10 -9.36
N GLN A 138 -4.84 -25.69 -10.48
CA GLN A 138 -4.84 -26.47 -11.73
C GLN A 138 -3.54 -26.30 -12.51
N LEU A 139 -2.98 -25.09 -12.53
CA LEU A 139 -1.75 -24.77 -13.27
C LEU A 139 -0.49 -25.44 -12.69
N VAL A 140 -0.39 -25.50 -11.36
CA VAL A 140 0.80 -26.01 -10.67
C VAL A 140 0.48 -27.19 -9.75
N PRO A 141 0.12 -28.36 -10.32
CA PRO A 141 -0.26 -29.51 -9.52
C PRO A 141 0.88 -29.97 -8.60
N GLY A 142 0.54 -30.25 -7.35
CA GLY A 142 1.51 -30.69 -6.33
C GLY A 142 2.36 -29.57 -5.72
N VAL A 143 2.06 -28.30 -5.99
CA VAL A 143 2.57 -27.16 -5.21
C VAL A 143 1.52 -26.76 -4.17
N ASN A 144 1.94 -26.47 -2.93
CA ASN A 144 1.05 -25.89 -1.94
C ASN A 144 0.77 -24.42 -2.31
N VAL A 145 -0.32 -24.19 -3.05
CA VAL A 145 -0.71 -22.87 -3.55
C VAL A 145 -0.90 -21.86 -2.42
N ASP A 146 -1.47 -22.26 -1.28
CA ASP A 146 -1.68 -21.36 -0.15
C ASP A 146 -0.35 -20.80 0.38
N ARG A 147 0.66 -21.66 0.54
CA ARG A 147 2.01 -21.25 0.95
C ARG A 147 2.75 -20.47 -0.13
N PHE A 148 2.51 -20.81 -1.39
CA PHE A 148 3.12 -20.14 -2.52
C PHE A 148 2.62 -18.71 -2.66
N VAL A 149 1.31 -18.50 -2.58
CA VAL A 149 0.67 -17.17 -2.62
C VAL A 149 1.02 -16.34 -1.39
N GLU A 150 1.18 -16.95 -0.21
CA GLU A 150 1.64 -16.26 1.00
C GLU A 150 2.99 -15.56 0.77
N ALA A 151 3.94 -16.25 0.13
CA ALA A 151 5.26 -15.71 -0.20
C ALA A 151 5.22 -14.78 -1.42
N TYR A 152 4.44 -15.13 -2.44
CA TYR A 152 4.42 -14.43 -3.72
C TYR A 152 3.01 -14.01 -4.14
N PRO A 153 2.38 -13.01 -3.51
CA PRO A 153 1.01 -12.59 -3.84
C PRO A 153 0.83 -12.03 -5.26
N LEU A 154 1.92 -11.78 -5.98
CA LEU A 154 1.91 -11.35 -7.38
C LEU A 154 1.36 -12.42 -8.33
N VAL A 155 1.46 -13.70 -7.96
CA VAL A 155 0.96 -14.82 -8.78
C VAL A 155 -0.57 -14.89 -8.83
N LEU A 156 -1.26 -14.11 -8.01
CA LEU A 156 -2.71 -13.94 -8.09
C LEU A 156 -3.16 -13.26 -9.39
N ASP A 157 -2.25 -12.59 -10.10
CA ASP A 157 -2.47 -12.22 -11.50
C ASP A 157 -2.19 -13.44 -12.39
N VAL A 158 -3.19 -14.32 -12.48
CA VAL A 158 -3.05 -15.66 -13.08
C VAL A 158 -2.65 -15.58 -14.55
N GLU A 159 -3.20 -14.63 -15.31
CA GLU A 159 -2.87 -14.47 -16.73
C GLU A 159 -1.38 -14.14 -16.91
N CYS A 160 -0.85 -13.20 -16.13
CA CYS A 160 0.57 -12.86 -16.17
C CYS A 160 1.45 -14.04 -15.73
N PHE A 161 0.98 -14.82 -14.75
CA PHE A 161 1.70 -16.00 -14.28
C PHE A 161 1.70 -17.14 -15.30
N GLU A 162 0.57 -17.41 -15.96
CA GLU A 162 0.47 -18.39 -17.06
C GLU A 162 1.44 -18.05 -18.19
N MET A 163 1.45 -16.79 -18.64
CA MET A 163 2.40 -16.32 -19.65
C MET A 163 3.86 -16.52 -19.22
N ALA A 164 4.18 -16.30 -17.94
CA ALA A 164 5.53 -16.52 -17.42
C ALA A 164 5.93 -18.00 -17.43
N LEU A 165 4.97 -18.91 -17.18
CA LEU A 165 5.21 -20.36 -17.27
C LEU A 165 5.46 -20.80 -18.73
N GLU A 166 4.67 -20.28 -19.67
CA GLU A 166 4.87 -20.53 -21.10
C GLU A 166 6.22 -20.01 -21.59
N ASP A 167 6.59 -18.79 -21.19
CA ASP A 167 7.90 -18.21 -21.50
C ASP A 167 9.04 -19.02 -20.88
N ALA A 168 8.89 -19.49 -19.63
CA ALA A 168 9.88 -20.36 -18.98
C ALA A 168 10.08 -21.66 -19.77
N GLN A 169 8.99 -22.30 -20.20
CA GLN A 169 9.03 -23.54 -20.98
C GLN A 169 9.66 -23.34 -22.36
N ARG A 170 9.40 -22.18 -22.98
CA ARG A 170 10.00 -21.81 -24.28
C ARG A 170 11.51 -21.54 -24.17
N ILE A 171 11.95 -20.88 -23.11
CA ILE A 171 13.37 -20.53 -22.89
C ILE A 171 14.17 -21.77 -22.46
N MET A 172 13.56 -22.67 -21.66
CA MET A 172 14.22 -23.86 -21.10
C MET A 172 13.50 -25.15 -21.53
N PRO A 173 13.58 -25.54 -22.81
CA PRO A 173 12.93 -26.74 -23.29
C PRO A 173 13.49 -28.00 -22.60
N GLY A 174 12.60 -28.88 -22.14
CA GLY A 174 12.95 -30.15 -21.49
C GLY A 174 13.15 -30.07 -19.97
N MET A 175 13.02 -28.89 -19.36
CA MET A 175 13.03 -28.75 -17.90
C MET A 175 11.61 -28.83 -17.32
N ASP A 176 11.45 -29.52 -16.18
CA ASP A 176 10.18 -29.54 -15.45
C ASP A 176 9.99 -28.23 -14.68
N VAL A 177 9.20 -27.33 -15.26
CA VAL A 177 8.86 -26.01 -14.70
C VAL A 177 8.22 -26.15 -13.30
N THR A 178 7.47 -27.22 -13.05
CA THR A 178 6.85 -27.44 -11.73
C THR A 178 7.89 -27.81 -10.68
N ALA A 179 8.87 -28.65 -11.04
CA ALA A 179 10.01 -28.95 -10.17
C ALA A 179 10.87 -27.70 -9.90
N MET A 180 11.03 -26.83 -10.91
CA MET A 180 11.68 -25.54 -10.74
C MET A 180 10.93 -24.63 -9.76
N LEU A 181 9.62 -24.48 -9.88
CA LEU A 181 8.84 -23.67 -8.93
C LEU A 181 9.02 -24.11 -7.47
N ARG A 182 9.18 -25.42 -7.23
CA ARG A 182 9.40 -25.95 -5.88
C ARG A 182 10.80 -25.66 -5.34
N SER A 183 11.81 -25.64 -6.21
CA SER A 183 13.23 -25.54 -5.84
C SER A 183 13.77 -24.11 -5.90
N ASN A 184 13.36 -23.34 -6.90
CA ASN A 184 13.77 -21.96 -7.13
C ASN A 184 12.66 -21.15 -7.84
N PRO A 185 11.62 -20.70 -7.10
CA PRO A 185 10.50 -19.97 -7.67
C PRO A 185 10.90 -18.61 -8.25
N ASP A 186 11.89 -17.92 -7.67
CA ASP A 186 12.31 -16.59 -8.09
C ASP A 186 12.73 -16.53 -9.56
N MET A 187 13.31 -17.62 -10.08
CA MET A 187 13.71 -17.69 -11.49
C MET A 187 12.51 -17.55 -12.44
N ILE A 188 11.39 -18.22 -12.14
CA ILE A 188 10.17 -18.14 -12.95
C ILE A 188 9.45 -16.82 -12.68
N LEU A 189 9.42 -16.38 -11.43
CA LEU A 189 8.79 -15.11 -11.06
C LEU A 189 9.52 -13.90 -11.66
N SER A 190 10.81 -14.01 -11.98
CA SER A 190 11.55 -12.99 -12.73
C SER A 190 11.02 -12.78 -14.16
N LEU A 191 10.34 -13.79 -14.73
CA LEU A 191 9.71 -13.71 -16.04
C LEU A 191 8.30 -13.15 -15.98
N VAL A 192 7.69 -13.07 -14.78
CA VAL A 192 6.40 -12.40 -14.60
C VAL A 192 6.61 -10.91 -14.85
N LYS A 193 6.21 -10.48 -16.05
CA LYS A 193 6.23 -9.07 -16.43
C LYS A 193 5.22 -8.34 -15.56
N GLY A 194 5.70 -7.71 -14.50
CA GLY A 194 4.84 -6.86 -13.69
C GLY A 194 4.22 -5.76 -14.55
N LYS A 195 2.99 -5.34 -14.20
CA LYS A 195 2.34 -4.14 -14.77
C LYS A 195 3.14 -2.83 -14.55
N ASN A 196 4.22 -2.91 -13.77
CA ASN A 196 5.21 -1.85 -13.56
C ASN A 196 6.49 -2.10 -14.39
N LEU A 197 6.37 -2.52 -15.64
CA LEU A 197 7.44 -2.23 -16.58
C LEU A 197 7.53 -0.71 -16.60
N ILE A 198 8.64 -0.14 -16.10
CA ILE A 198 8.95 1.26 -16.41
C ILE A 198 8.87 1.31 -17.93
N PRO A 199 7.94 2.09 -18.52
CA PRO A 199 7.97 2.30 -19.96
C PRO A 199 9.34 2.89 -20.20
N TYR A 200 10.25 2.13 -20.82
CA TYR A 200 11.37 2.77 -21.47
C TYR A 200 10.70 3.67 -22.48
N ASP A 201 10.78 4.98 -22.21
CA ASP A 201 10.41 5.99 -23.17
C ASP A 201 10.96 5.49 -24.49
N GLN A 202 10.05 5.27 -25.43
CA GLN A 202 10.37 5.15 -26.83
C GLN A 202 10.87 6.53 -27.25
N ILE A 203 12.06 6.92 -26.77
CA ILE A 203 12.81 8.04 -27.28
C ILE A 203 13.08 7.62 -28.70
N SER A 204 12.29 8.16 -29.62
CA SER A 204 12.56 8.12 -31.05
C SER A 204 14.04 8.46 -31.20
N ASN A 205 14.82 7.51 -31.70
CA ASN A 205 16.24 7.72 -31.91
C ASN A 205 16.36 8.93 -32.86
N PRO A 206 16.88 10.09 -32.41
CA PRO A 206 16.98 11.29 -33.26
C PRO A 206 18.05 11.13 -34.35
N TRP A 207 18.67 9.94 -34.41
CA TRP A 207 19.68 9.53 -35.37
C TRP A 207 19.21 8.41 -36.31
N ALA A 208 17.90 8.08 -36.32
CA ALA A 208 17.31 7.17 -37.30
C ALA A 208 16.81 7.91 -38.54
#